data_AF-A0A9D7IC21-F1
#
_entry.id   AF-A0A9D7IC21-F1
#
_cell.length_a   1.000
_cell.length_b   1.000
_cell.length_c   1.000
_cell.angle_alpha   90.00
_cell.angle_beta   90.00
_cell.angle_gamma   90.00
#
_symmetry.space_group_name_H-M   'P 1'
#
loop_
_entity.id
_entity.type
_entity.pdbx_description
1 polymer ?
#
loop_
_entity_poly.entity_id
_entity_poly.type
_entity_poly.pdbx_seq_one_letter_code
_entity_poly.pdbx_strand_id
1 'polypeptide(L)'
;MKKSSRPSREEVKVGNEILKMQLNAEFGMNFPEESTDAMPPELERAWLKSIQRFEKAYAENKTILCMILSADLTIPMENHWGKASKTELKKLLDLLEENQIVVDCISDISI
;
A
#
# COMPACT_ATOMS: atom_id res chain seq x y z
N MET A 1 21.11 -12.42 37.80
CA MET A 1 20.64 -13.14 36.59
C MET A 1 19.75 -12.19 35.78
N LYS A 2 20.22 -11.67 34.64
CA LYS A 2 19.37 -10.90 33.72
C LYS A 2 18.52 -11.92 32.95
N LYS A 3 17.24 -12.10 33.32
CA LYS A 3 16.30 -12.91 32.53
C LYS A 3 16.23 -12.30 31.12
N SER A 4 16.54 -13.09 30.10
CA SER A 4 16.39 -12.68 28.71
C SER A 4 14.92 -12.36 28.46
N SER A 5 14.61 -11.07 28.36
CA SER A 5 13.26 -10.51 28.21
C SER A 5 12.71 -10.73 26.80
N ARG A 6 12.61 -11.98 26.34
CA ARG A 6 11.86 -12.31 25.13
C ARG A 6 10.46 -12.73 25.56
N PRO A 7 9.40 -12.12 24.99
CA PRO A 7 8.04 -12.50 25.31
C PRO A 7 7.78 -13.95 24.88
N SER A 8 6.93 -14.64 25.64
CA SER A 8 6.46 -15.98 25.31
C SER A 8 5.58 -15.95 24.04
N ARG A 9 5.40 -17.11 23.42
CA ARG A 9 4.59 -17.24 22.20
C ARG A 9 3.14 -16.84 22.46
N GLU A 10 2.62 -17.20 23.62
CA GLU A 10 1.27 -16.84 24.09
C GLU A 10 1.15 -15.33 24.30
N GLU A 11 2.16 -14.67 24.87
CA GLU A 11 2.18 -13.20 24.99
C GLU A 11 2.17 -12.52 23.62
N VAL A 12 2.85 -13.08 22.61
CA VAL A 12 2.83 -12.56 21.24
C VAL A 12 1.44 -12.72 20.63
N LYS A 13 0.78 -13.87 20.80
CA LYS A 13 -0.59 -14.11 20.31
C LYS A 13 -1.60 -13.14 20.91
N VAL A 14 -1.59 -13.00 22.24
CA VAL A 14 -2.45 -12.01 22.93
C VAL A 14 -2.17 -10.60 22.42
N GLY A 15 -0.89 -10.28 22.23
CA GLY A 15 -0.48 -9.02 21.64
C GLY A 15 -1.01 -8.79 20.22
N ASN A 16 -1.17 -9.84 19.41
CA ASN A 16 -1.72 -9.75 18.06
C ASN A 16 -3.23 -9.50 18.09
N GLU A 17 -3.96 -10.19 18.96
CA GLU A 17 -5.40 -9.97 19.13
C GLU A 17 -5.72 -8.55 19.58
N ILE A 18 -4.95 -8.02 20.54
CA ILE A 18 -5.07 -6.62 20.96
C ILE A 18 -4.82 -5.68 19.78
N LEU A 19 -3.81 -5.96 18.95
CA LEU A 19 -3.47 -5.12 17.80
C LEU A 19 -4.54 -5.19 16.70
N LYS A 20 -5.15 -6.35 16.47
CA LYS A 20 -6.31 -6.49 15.57
C LYS A 20 -7.50 -5.65 16.05
N MET A 21 -7.82 -5.72 17.36
CA MET A 21 -8.87 -4.89 17.95
C MET A 21 -8.60 -3.40 17.80
N GLN A 22 -7.35 -2.96 18.00
CA GLN A 22 -6.94 -1.57 17.78
C GLN A 22 -7.12 -1.15 16.31
N LEU A 23 -6.67 -1.97 15.37
CA LEU A 23 -6.81 -1.71 13.94
C LEU A 23 -8.29 -1.69 13.49
N ASN A 24 -9.13 -2.53 14.09
CA ASN A 24 -10.57 -2.48 13.88
C ASN A 24 -11.18 -1.17 14.40
N ALA A 25 -10.83 -0.76 15.62
CA ALA A 25 -11.36 0.46 16.22
C ALA A 25 -10.89 1.74 15.51
N GLU A 26 -9.63 1.79 15.09
CA GLU A 26 -9.02 2.97 14.45
C GLU A 26 -9.37 3.07 12.95
N PHE A 27 -9.39 1.94 12.24
CA PHE A 27 -9.45 1.92 10.76
C PHE A 27 -10.58 1.05 10.20
N GLY A 28 -11.42 0.43 11.03
CA GLY A 28 -12.57 -0.38 10.60
C GLY A 28 -12.21 -1.75 10.00
N MET A 29 -10.98 -2.22 10.20
CA MET A 29 -10.50 -3.48 9.61
C MET A 29 -11.12 -4.72 10.25
N ASN A 30 -11.40 -5.75 9.45
CA ASN A 30 -11.88 -7.04 9.93
C ASN A 30 -10.86 -8.14 9.63
N PHE A 31 -10.50 -8.93 10.64
CA PHE A 31 -9.54 -10.03 10.53
C PHE A 31 -10.28 -11.35 10.81
N PRO A 32 -10.59 -12.15 9.77
CA PRO A 32 -11.21 -13.45 9.96
C PRO A 32 -10.27 -14.39 10.72
N GLU A 33 -10.77 -15.09 11.75
CA GLU A 33 -9.98 -16.04 12.56
C GLU A 33 -9.25 -17.07 11.69
N GLU A 34 -9.94 -17.59 10.66
CA GLU A 34 -9.41 -18.60 9.73
C GLU A 34 -8.21 -18.12 8.90
N SER A 35 -8.08 -16.81 8.67
CA SER A 35 -7.03 -16.26 7.80
C SER A 35 -5.66 -16.14 8.52
N THR A 36 -5.67 -16.07 9.86
CA THR A 36 -4.47 -15.79 10.65
C THR A 36 -3.95 -17.01 11.42
N ASP A 37 -4.77 -18.03 11.64
CA ASP A 37 -4.40 -19.22 12.42
C ASP A 37 -3.24 -20.03 11.81
N ALA A 38 -3.05 -19.94 10.48
CA ALA A 38 -1.95 -20.60 9.79
C ALA A 38 -0.60 -19.86 9.94
N MET A 39 -0.60 -18.61 10.41
CA MET A 39 0.60 -17.77 10.45
C MET A 39 1.35 -17.91 11.79
N PRO A 40 2.69 -18.00 11.79
CA PRO A 40 3.47 -17.88 13.01
C PRO A 40 3.17 -16.56 13.72
N PRO A 41 2.96 -16.54 15.06
CA PRO A 41 2.58 -15.34 15.79
C PRO A 41 3.52 -14.15 15.59
N GLU A 42 4.81 -14.41 15.40
CA GLU A 42 5.83 -13.40 15.17
C GLU A 42 5.71 -12.77 13.77
N LEU A 43 5.32 -13.56 12.77
CA LEU A 43 5.11 -13.10 11.41
C LEU A 43 3.82 -12.28 11.31
N GLU A 44 2.76 -12.76 11.96
CA GLU A 44 1.49 -12.04 12.08
C GLU A 44 1.71 -10.69 12.78
N ARG A 45 2.49 -10.66 13.86
CA ARG A 45 2.88 -9.43 14.56
C ARG A 45 3.55 -8.43 13.62
N ALA A 46 4.46 -8.91 12.77
CA ALA A 46 5.17 -8.06 11.81
C ALA A 46 4.22 -7.52 10.74
N TRP A 47 3.32 -8.37 10.24
CA TRP A 47 2.30 -8.01 9.27
C TRP A 47 1.31 -6.96 9.80
N LEU A 48 0.73 -7.18 10.99
CA LEU A 48 -0.18 -6.23 11.63
C LEU A 48 0.49 -4.86 11.89
N LYS A 49 1.77 -4.85 12.27
CA LYS A 49 2.54 -3.59 12.41
C LYS A 49 2.76 -2.90 11.07
N SER A 50 2.94 -3.66 9.99
CA SER A 50 3.06 -3.10 8.64
C SER A 50 1.78 -2.40 8.23
N ILE A 51 0.63 -3.05 8.46
CA ILE A 51 -0.70 -2.46 8.23
C ILE A 51 -0.86 -1.18 9.05
N GLN A 52 -0.59 -1.24 10.35
CA GLN A 52 -0.71 -0.07 11.23
C GLN A 52 0.12 1.12 10.74
N ARG A 53 1.34 0.88 10.26
CA ARG A 53 2.21 1.95 9.72
C ARG A 53 1.64 2.53 8.44
N PHE A 54 1.14 1.68 7.54
CA PHE A 54 0.53 2.12 6.30
C PHE A 54 -0.68 3.01 6.56
N GLU A 55 -1.60 2.59 7.42
CA GLU A 55 -2.81 3.35 7.73
C GLU A 55 -2.51 4.69 8.40
N LYS A 56 -1.57 4.71 9.34
CA LYS A 56 -1.11 5.96 9.95
C LYS A 56 -0.51 6.90 8.92
N ALA A 57 0.36 6.39 8.05
CA ALA A 57 0.96 7.17 6.98
C ALA A 57 -0.10 7.68 5.99
N TYR A 58 -1.13 6.89 5.69
CA TYR A 58 -2.23 7.28 4.82
C TYR A 58 -3.08 8.38 5.46
N ALA A 59 -3.44 8.24 6.74
CA ALA A 59 -4.22 9.23 7.48
C ALA A 59 -3.47 10.55 7.69
N GLU A 60 -2.15 10.49 7.90
CA GLU A 60 -1.29 11.67 8.10
C GLU A 60 -0.83 12.30 6.78
N ASN A 61 -0.94 11.59 5.66
CA ASN A 61 -0.48 12.11 4.39
C ASN A 61 -1.35 13.26 3.93
N LYS A 62 -0.72 14.39 3.63
CA LYS A 62 -1.38 15.47 2.91
C LYS A 62 -1.63 14.99 1.49
N THR A 63 -2.90 14.81 1.13
CA THR A 63 -3.30 14.64 -0.26
C THR A 63 -2.93 15.91 -1.02
N ILE A 64 -1.78 15.91 -1.68
CA ILE A 64 -1.41 17.00 -2.57
C ILE A 64 -2.06 16.67 -3.91
N LEU A 65 -2.95 17.53 -4.37
CA LEU A 65 -3.39 17.48 -5.76
C LEU A 65 -2.15 17.66 -6.65
N CYS A 66 -1.84 16.70 -7.53
CA CYS A 66 -0.74 16.81 -8.50
C CYS A 66 -0.79 18.11 -9.32
N MET A 67 -1.96 18.74 -9.42
CA MET A 67 -2.16 20.06 -10.03
C MET A 67 -1.27 21.16 -9.39
N ILE A 68 -0.87 21.04 -8.12
CA ILE A 68 -0.02 22.03 -7.43
C ILE A 68 1.48 21.87 -7.79
N LEU A 69 1.90 20.70 -8.28
CA LEU A 69 3.30 20.43 -8.65
C LEU A 69 3.65 20.87 -10.08
N SER A 70 2.63 21.20 -10.89
CA SER A 70 2.81 21.75 -12.24
C SER A 70 2.56 23.25 -12.19
N ALA A 71 3.62 24.05 -12.15
CA ALA A 71 3.54 25.51 -12.07
C ALA A 71 2.92 26.18 -13.31
N ASP A 72 2.65 25.44 -14.39
CA ASP A 72 2.05 25.95 -15.62
C ASP A 72 0.75 25.20 -15.96
N LEU A 73 -0.36 25.63 -15.36
CA LEU A 73 -1.72 25.18 -15.71
C LEU A 73 -2.36 25.99 -16.84
N THR A 74 -1.59 26.86 -17.48
CA THR A 74 -2.02 27.63 -18.66
C THR A 74 -1.83 26.87 -19.97
N ILE A 75 -1.16 25.72 -19.95
CA ILE A 75 -0.98 24.89 -21.13
C ILE A 75 -2.08 23.82 -21.13
N PRO A 76 -2.98 23.81 -22.12
CA PRO A 76 -3.95 22.72 -22.29
C PRO A 76 -3.21 21.38 -22.30
N MET A 77 -3.69 20.40 -21.54
CA MET A 77 -3.08 19.05 -21.46
C MET A 77 -2.88 18.41 -22.84
N GLU A 78 -3.71 18.81 -23.80
CA GLU A 78 -3.65 18.48 -25.24
C GLU A 78 -2.30 18.83 -25.88
N ASN A 79 -1.55 19.80 -25.34
CA ASN A 79 -0.24 20.22 -25.85
C ASN A 79 0.95 19.54 -25.15
N HIS A 80 0.73 18.79 -24.06
CA HIS A 80 1.81 18.15 -23.30
C HIS A 80 2.13 16.71 -23.77
N TRP A 81 1.19 16.03 -24.42
CA TRP A 81 1.40 14.70 -25.00
C TRP A 81 1.83 14.78 -26.47
N GLY A 82 3.11 15.09 -26.69
CA GLY A 82 3.72 14.92 -28.00
C GLY A 82 3.76 13.45 -28.45
N LYS A 83 3.94 13.22 -29.76
CA LYS A 83 4.11 11.86 -30.34
C LYS A 83 5.21 11.04 -29.64
N ALA A 84 6.25 11.70 -29.13
CA ALA A 84 7.34 11.05 -28.39
C ALA A 84 6.82 10.38 -27.09
N SER A 85 6.01 11.10 -26.31
CA SER A 85 5.47 10.60 -25.04
C SER A 85 4.52 9.40 -25.23
N LYS A 86 3.72 9.38 -26.30
CA LYS A 86 2.89 8.21 -26.67
C LYS A 86 3.74 6.99 -27.04
N THR A 87 4.87 7.23 -27.72
CA THR A 87 5.80 6.16 -28.12
C THR A 87 6.49 5.53 -26.91
N GLU A 88 6.94 6.35 -25.97
CA GLU A 88 7.58 5.85 -24.74
C GLU A 88 6.58 5.14 -23.82
N LEU A 89 5.35 5.65 -23.71
CA LEU A 89 4.29 4.96 -22.98
C LEU A 89 4.00 3.57 -23.56
N LYS A 90 3.94 3.47 -24.90
CA LYS A 90 3.76 2.17 -25.57
C LYS A 90 4.91 1.20 -25.25
N LYS A 91 6.16 1.64 -25.35
CA LYS A 91 7.33 0.80 -25.00
C LYS A 91 7.27 0.30 -23.56
N LEU A 92 6.82 1.15 -22.64
CA LEU A 92 6.67 0.78 -21.23
C LEU A 92 5.59 -0.29 -21.07
N LEU A 93 4.44 -0.13 -21.72
CA LEU A 93 3.36 -1.12 -21.68
C LEU A 93 3.77 -2.46 -22.30
N ASP A 94 4.45 -2.42 -23.46
CA ASP A 94 4.98 -3.62 -24.12
C ASP A 94 5.98 -4.36 -23.20
N LEU A 95 6.88 -3.63 -22.52
CA LEU A 95 7.83 -4.21 -21.56
C LEU A 95 7.13 -4.86 -20.35
N LEU A 96 6.07 -4.23 -19.85
CA LEU A 96 5.29 -4.77 -18.74
C LEU A 96 4.55 -6.05 -19.16
N GLU A 97 3.99 -6.08 -20.37
CA GLU A 97 3.36 -7.26 -20.95
C GLU A 97 4.36 -8.41 -21.15
N GLU A 98 5.56 -8.13 -21.70
CA GLU A 98 6.64 -9.10 -21.85
C GLU A 98 7.05 -9.76 -20.52
N ASN A 99 6.97 -9.00 -19.42
CA ASN A 99 7.28 -9.47 -18.08
C ASN A 99 6.05 -10.00 -17.32
N GLN A 100 4.91 -10.18 -18.00
CA GLN A 100 3.64 -10.65 -17.43
C GLN A 100 3.13 -9.80 -16.25
N ILE A 101 3.41 -8.50 -16.28
CA ILE A 101 2.91 -7.53 -15.31
C ILE A 101 1.64 -6.91 -15.88
N VAL A 102 0.49 -7.26 -15.31
CA VAL A 102 -0.81 -6.71 -15.70
C VAL A 102 -1.03 -5.37 -15.01
N VAL A 103 -1.35 -4.35 -15.80
CA VAL A 103 -1.66 -3.00 -15.32
C VAL A 103 -3.12 -2.70 -15.64
N ASP A 104 -3.89 -2.29 -14.65
CA ASP A 104 -5.27 -1.81 -14.84
C ASP A 104 -5.28 -0.28 -14.83
N CYS A 105 -6.09 0.32 -15.72
CA CYS A 105 -6.17 1.75 -15.87
C CYS A 105 -7.55 2.24 -15.42
N ILE A 106 -7.57 3.20 -14.50
CA ILE A 106 -8.81 3.77 -13.92
C ILE A 106 -9.62 4.56 -14.98
N SER A 107 -9.02 4.87 -16.13
CA SER A 107 -9.65 5.56 -17.26
C SER A 107 -9.15 4.99 -18.58
N ASP A 108 -9.99 5.02 -19.61
CA ASP A 108 -9.64 4.61 -20.96
C ASP A 108 -8.46 5.43 -21.50
N ILE A 109 -7.33 4.78 -21.75
CA ILE A 109 -6.17 5.41 -22.40
C ILE A 109 -6.35 5.29 -23.91
N SER A 110 -6.71 6.40 -24.57
CA SER A 110 -6.66 6.49 -26.03
C SER A 110 -5.21 6.81 -26.46
N ILE A 111 -4.43 5.76 -26.70
CA ILE A 111 -3.05 5.86 -27.21
C ILE A 111 -3.09 6.26 -28.69
#